data_AF-A0A7J8RWU6-F1
#
_entry.id   AF-A0A7J8RWU6-F1
#
_cell.length_a   1.000
_cell.length_b   1.000
_cell.length_c   1.000
_cell.angle_alpha   90.00
_cell.angle_beta   90.00
_cell.angle_gamma   90.00
#
_symmetry.space_group_name_H-M   'P 1'
#
loop_
_entity.id
_entity.type
_entity.pdbx_description
1 polymer ?
#
loop_
_entity_poly.entity_id
_entity_poly.type
_entity_poly.pdbx_seq_one_letter_code
_entity_poly.pdbx_strand_id
1 'polypeptide(L)'
;MVGSQAIVAFKNKCSLVVKTYNLSSYNSIVEGKLSFDVWELEAETNDDEKMIIYGSLKVPSRAEKVYQVWQVGPGVTNDHPRKHGFAKDNLSSFGELKLMNKMSCLLQRRKLLTMIKEIGG
;
A
#
# COMPACT_ATOMS: atom_id res chain seq x y z
N MET A 1 -3.86 3.09 11.96
CA MET A 1 -4.88 2.53 12.87
C MET A 1 -4.24 1.51 13.80
N VAL A 2 -4.68 1.43 15.05
CA VAL A 2 -4.19 0.37 15.95
C VAL A 2 -4.71 -0.99 15.48
N GLY A 3 -3.86 -2.01 15.54
CA GLY A 3 -4.14 -3.37 15.06
C GLY A 3 -3.89 -3.57 13.56
N SER A 4 -3.58 -2.49 12.81
CA SER A 4 -3.26 -2.58 11.38
C SER A 4 -1.77 -2.81 11.13
N GLN A 5 -1.48 -3.36 9.96
CA GLN A 5 -0.14 -3.51 9.42
C GLN A 5 -0.04 -2.65 8.16
N ALA A 6 1.07 -1.93 8.00
CA ALA A 6 1.19 -0.90 6.97
C ALA A 6 2.49 -1.00 6.18
N ILE A 7 2.39 -0.75 4.89
CA ILE A 7 3.50 -0.40 4.00
C ILE A 7 3.40 1.12 3.83
N VAL A 8 4.49 1.84 4.13
CA VAL A 8 4.51 3.31 4.11
C VAL A 8 5.70 3.77 3.30
N ALA A 9 5.45 4.58 2.28
CA ALA A 9 6.48 5.32 1.57
C ALA A 9 6.56 6.76 2.11
N PHE A 10 7.78 7.26 2.26
CA PHE A 10 8.01 8.65 2.62
C PHE A 10 9.41 9.12 2.23
N LYS A 11 9.58 10.44 2.10
CA LYS A 11 10.89 11.06 1.89
C LYS A 11 11.70 11.01 3.19
N ASN A 12 12.83 10.34 3.15
CA ASN A 12 13.87 10.37 4.17
C ASN A 12 15.05 11.14 3.59
N LYS A 13 15.31 12.34 4.12
CA LYS A 13 16.28 13.30 3.57
C LYS A 13 15.99 13.55 2.08
N CYS A 14 16.85 13.07 1.18
CA CYS A 14 16.72 13.23 -0.27
C CYS A 14 16.32 11.93 -0.99
N SER A 15 15.95 10.87 -0.26
CA SER A 15 15.62 9.57 -0.83
C SER A 15 14.20 9.16 -0.46
N LEU A 16 13.46 8.62 -1.43
CA LEU A 16 12.18 8.00 -1.18
C LEU A 16 12.42 6.58 -0.66
N VAL A 17 11.84 6.26 0.50
CA VAL A 17 12.01 4.94 1.13
C VAL A 17 10.66 4.29 1.36
N VAL A 18 10.61 2.97 1.28
CA VAL A 18 9.44 2.16 1.64
C VAL A 18 9.77 1.34 2.87
N LYS A 19 8.91 1.40 3.88
CA LYS A 19 9.09 0.69 5.16
C LYS A 19 7.80 0.01 5.60
N THR A 20 7.94 -1.05 6.40
CA THR A 20 6.82 -1.80 6.97
C THR A 20 6.65 -1.50 8.45
N TYR A 21 5.40 -1.45 8.91
CA TYR A 21 5.05 -1.12 10.29
C TYR A 21 3.97 -2.07 10.80
N ASN A 22 4.19 -2.59 12.01
CA ASN A 22 3.17 -3.33 12.75
C ASN A 22 2.62 -2.41 13.85
N LEU A 23 1.42 -1.86 13.65
CA LEU A 23 0.89 -0.78 14.48
C LEU A 23 0.07 -1.34 15.65
N SER A 24 0.74 -1.68 16.74
CA SER A 24 0.09 -2.20 17.95
C SER A 24 -0.43 -1.12 18.90
N SER A 25 -0.01 0.15 18.77
CA SER A 25 -0.45 1.26 19.62
C SER A 25 -0.40 2.62 18.91
N TYR A 26 -1.01 3.64 19.51
CA TYR A 26 -0.92 5.03 19.04
C TYR A 26 0.34 5.77 19.52
N ASN A 27 1.05 5.21 20.49
CA ASN A 27 2.20 5.86 21.14
C ASN A 27 3.53 5.45 20.50
N SER A 28 3.55 4.34 19.77
CA SER A 28 4.76 3.75 19.21
C SER A 28 4.53 3.37 17.75
N ILE A 29 5.12 4.15 16.83
CA ILE A 29 5.16 3.86 15.40
C ILE A 29 6.59 3.40 15.11
N VAL A 30 6.77 2.08 15.12
CA VAL A 30 8.09 1.45 14.97
C VAL A 30 8.05 0.53 13.77
N GLU A 31 9.11 0.60 12.97
CA GLU A 31 9.32 -0.28 11.84
C GLU A 31 9.30 -1.74 12.29
N GLY A 32 8.66 -2.62 11.53
CA GLY A 32 8.52 -4.01 11.92
C GLY A 32 8.11 -4.90 10.77
N LYS A 33 8.34 -6.20 10.94
CA LYS A 33 7.90 -7.22 9.99
C LYS A 33 6.37 -7.35 10.02
N LEU A 34 5.82 -7.60 8.84
CA LEU A 34 4.42 -7.94 8.68
C LEU A 34 4.19 -9.43 8.99
N SER A 35 2.96 -9.80 9.30
CA SER A 35 2.54 -11.18 9.53
C SER A 35 2.34 -11.98 8.23
N PHE A 36 2.59 -11.35 7.08
CA PHE A 36 2.53 -11.92 5.75
C PHE A 36 3.73 -11.44 4.93
N ASP A 37 4.13 -12.24 3.95
CA ASP A 37 5.26 -11.92 3.09
C ASP A 37 4.91 -10.75 2.16
N VAL A 38 5.88 -9.85 1.96
CA VAL A 38 5.82 -8.76 0.98
C VAL A 38 7.12 -8.75 0.19
N TRP A 39 7.04 -8.46 -1.10
CA TRP A 39 8.20 -8.43 -2.00
C TRP A 39 8.00 -7.37 -3.08
N GLU A 40 9.09 -7.04 -3.79
CA GLU A 40 9.10 -6.03 -4.87
C GLU A 40 8.56 -4.66 -4.39
N LEU A 41 8.89 -4.30 -3.13
CA LEU A 41 8.46 -3.02 -2.56
C LEU A 41 9.29 -1.88 -3.14
N GLU A 42 8.62 -0.99 -3.86
CA GLU A 42 9.22 0.20 -4.46
C GLU A 42 8.26 1.38 -4.30
N ALA A 43 8.80 2.59 -4.38
CA ALA A 43 7.97 3.78 -4.44
C ALA A 43 8.59 4.80 -5.37
N GLU A 44 7.71 5.58 -6.01
CA GLU A 44 8.09 6.71 -6.85
C GLU A 44 7.25 7.93 -6.49
N THR A 45 7.67 9.08 -7.00
CA THR A 45 6.88 10.31 -6.96
C THR A 45 6.51 10.67 -8.38
N ASN A 46 5.22 10.91 -8.63
CA ASN A 46 4.76 11.33 -9.94
C ASN A 46 4.92 12.86 -10.15
N ASP A 47 4.55 13.36 -11.32
CA ASP A 47 4.65 14.78 -11.69
C ASP A 47 3.83 15.72 -10.78
N ASP A 48 2.78 15.21 -10.11
CA ASP A 48 1.95 15.94 -9.15
C ASP A 48 2.50 15.90 -7.71
N GLU A 49 3.74 15.45 -7.51
CA GLU A 49 4.36 15.22 -6.19
C GLU A 49 3.64 14.16 -5.32
N LYS A 50 2.77 13.33 -5.91
CA LYS A 50 2.11 12.24 -5.20
C LYS A 50 3.05 11.04 -5.15
N MET A 51 3.13 10.41 -3.98
CA MET A 51 3.88 9.17 -3.81
C MET A 51 3.02 7.98 -4.20
N ILE A 52 3.57 7.10 -5.02
CA ILE A 52 2.97 5.83 -5.43
C ILE A 52 3.81 4.70 -4.85
N ILE A 53 3.15 3.69 -4.27
CA ILE A 53 3.80 2.49 -3.73
C ILE A 53 3.47 1.32 -4.64
N TYR A 54 4.51 0.64 -5.10
CA TYR A 54 4.42 -0.64 -5.79
C TYR A 54 4.86 -1.75 -4.84
N GLY A 55 4.23 -2.91 -4.99
CA GLY A 55 4.54 -4.04 -4.13
C GLY A 55 3.62 -5.22 -4.35
N SER A 56 4.14 -6.38 -4.01
CA SER A 56 3.42 -7.64 -3.98
C SER A 56 3.30 -8.11 -2.53
N LEU A 57 2.16 -8.70 -2.17
CA LEU A 57 1.91 -9.23 -0.83
C LEU A 57 1.26 -10.61 -0.88
N LYS A 58 1.61 -11.45 0.09
CA LYS A 58 1.07 -12.80 0.20
C LYS A 58 -0.33 -12.74 0.77
N VAL A 59 -1.27 -13.16 -0.05
CA VAL A 59 -2.65 -13.38 0.36
C VAL A 59 -2.78 -14.83 0.86
N PRO A 60 -3.39 -15.08 2.03
CA PRO A 60 -3.70 -16.43 2.46
C PRO A 60 -4.59 -17.17 1.44
N SER A 61 -4.30 -18.43 1.16
CA SER A 61 -4.95 -19.19 0.07
C SER A 61 -6.48 -19.32 0.16
N ARG A 62 -7.05 -19.13 1.36
CA ARG A 62 -8.50 -19.17 1.61
C ARG A 62 -9.10 -17.78 1.89
N ALA A 63 -8.35 -16.70 1.69
CA ALA A 63 -8.87 -15.37 1.87
C ALA A 63 -9.78 -15.01 0.69
N GLU A 64 -11.05 -14.75 0.97
CA GLU A 64 -12.01 -14.24 -0.02
C GLU A 64 -11.98 -12.70 -0.11
N LYS A 65 -11.38 -12.06 0.89
CA LYS A 65 -11.30 -10.62 1.01
C LYS A 65 -10.13 -10.20 1.86
N VAL A 66 -9.71 -8.95 1.69
CA VAL A 66 -8.79 -8.25 2.58
C VAL A 66 -9.40 -6.91 2.99
N TYR A 67 -9.03 -6.44 4.17
CA TYR A 67 -9.39 -5.10 4.62
C TYR A 67 -8.19 -4.18 4.41
N GLN A 68 -8.46 -3.04 3.80
CA GLN A 68 -7.49 -1.98 3.58
C GLN A 68 -7.87 -0.77 4.42
N VAL A 69 -6.86 -0.11 4.95
CA VAL A 69 -7.00 1.17 5.66
C VAL A 69 -6.10 2.18 4.98
N TRP A 70 -6.56 3.42 4.84
CA TRP A 70 -5.75 4.53 4.38
C TRP A 70 -5.88 5.64 5.42
N GLN A 71 -4.78 6.31 5.74
CA GLN A 71 -4.76 7.28 6.83
C GLN A 71 -3.88 8.46 6.45
N VAL A 72 -4.34 9.67 6.74
CA VAL A 72 -3.54 10.88 6.50
C VAL A 72 -2.85 11.30 7.79
N GLY A 73 -1.53 11.20 7.78
CA GLY A 73 -0.63 11.70 8.83
C GLY A 73 -0.25 13.16 8.61
N PRO A 74 0.13 13.89 9.67
CA PRO A 74 0.56 15.29 9.56
C PRO A 74 1.96 15.45 8.93
N GLY A 75 2.66 14.35 8.65
CA GLY A 75 3.98 14.34 8.01
C GLY A 75 4.96 13.36 8.63
N VAL A 76 6.24 13.59 8.37
CA VAL A 76 7.39 12.83 8.88
C VAL A 76 8.24 13.75 9.77
N THR A 77 8.73 13.24 10.89
CA THR A 77 9.66 13.96 11.78
C THR A 77 10.80 13.02 12.15
N ASN A 78 12.05 13.47 12.03
CA ASN A 78 13.24 12.67 12.33
C ASN A 78 13.23 11.31 11.62
N ASP A 79 12.87 11.29 10.33
CA ASP A 79 12.78 10.06 9.51
C ASP A 79 11.74 9.03 9.99
N HIS A 80 10.78 9.46 10.84
CA HIS A 80 9.67 8.65 11.31
C HIS A 80 8.30 9.25 10.94
N PRO A 81 7.38 8.46 10.35
CA PRO A 81 5.99 8.88 10.14
C PRO A 81 5.31 9.24 11.45
N ARG A 82 4.52 10.33 11.43
CA ARG A 82 3.73 10.75 12.58
C ARG A 82 2.34 10.12 12.56
N LYS A 83 1.78 9.90 13.76
CA LYS A 83 0.42 9.38 13.95
C LYS A 83 -0.60 10.23 13.18
N HIS A 84 -1.53 9.56 12.49
CA HIS A 84 -2.67 10.20 11.87
C HIS A 84 -3.61 10.88 12.89
N GLY A 85 -4.35 11.88 12.45
CA GLY A 85 -5.40 12.50 13.27
C GLY A 85 -6.57 11.56 13.52
N PHE A 86 -7.38 11.86 14.55
CA PHE A 86 -8.59 11.11 14.92
C PHE A 86 -9.89 11.75 14.40
N ALA A 87 -9.79 12.64 13.42
CA ALA A 87 -10.97 13.17 12.76
C ALA A 87 -11.77 12.04 12.11
N LYS A 88 -13.08 12.26 11.98
CA LYS A 88 -14.04 11.26 11.47
C LYS A 88 -13.55 10.64 10.15
N ASP A 89 -13.08 11.46 9.23
CA ASP A 89 -12.64 11.02 7.90
C ASP A 89 -11.51 9.99 7.97
N ASN A 90 -10.50 10.21 8.81
CA ASN A 90 -9.43 9.25 9.06
C ASN A 90 -9.99 7.97 9.70
N LEU A 91 -10.85 8.08 10.71
CA LEU A 91 -11.43 6.91 11.38
C LEU A 91 -12.34 6.08 10.48
N SER A 92 -12.99 6.70 9.49
CA SER A 92 -13.81 6.02 8.48
C SER A 92 -13.04 5.61 7.22
N SER A 93 -11.73 5.85 7.15
CA SER A 93 -10.90 5.56 5.98
C SER A 93 -10.44 4.10 5.97
N PHE A 94 -11.39 3.22 5.68
CA PHE A 94 -11.16 1.79 5.50
C PHE A 94 -12.09 1.24 4.41
N GLY A 95 -11.70 0.11 3.83
CA GLY A 95 -12.44 -0.53 2.75
C GLY A 95 -12.23 -2.04 2.72
N GLU A 96 -13.20 -2.72 2.15
CA GLU A 96 -13.13 -4.16 1.87
C GLU A 96 -12.75 -4.34 0.39
N LEU A 97 -11.70 -5.13 0.14
CA LEU A 97 -11.34 -5.60 -1.19
C LEU A 97 -11.71 -7.08 -1.29
N LYS A 98 -12.74 -7.39 -2.09
CA LYS A 98 -13.11 -8.77 -2.41
C LYS A 98 -12.14 -9.33 -3.43
N LEU A 99 -11.59 -10.49 -3.13
CA LEU A 99 -10.65 -11.18 -3.99
C LEU A 99 -11.43 -12.06 -4.95
N MET A 100 -11.29 -11.81 -6.23
CA MET A 100 -11.89 -12.64 -7.26
C MET A 100 -11.04 -13.90 -7.42
N ASN A 101 -11.63 -15.05 -7.13
CA ASN A 101 -10.98 -16.32 -7.39
C ASN A 101 -10.97 -16.54 -8.91
N LYS A 102 -9.86 -16.23 -9.58
CA LYS A 102 -9.68 -16.56 -11.00
C LYS A 102 -9.42 -18.06 -11.11
N MET A 103 -10.48 -18.85 -11.21
CA MET A 103 -10.40 -20.12 -11.94
C MET A 103 -10.42 -19.78 -13.44
N SER A 104 -9.27 -19.43 -14.02
CA SER A 104 -9.15 -19.41 -15.48
C SER A 104 -8.85 -20.82 -15.97
N CYS A 105 -9.85 -21.44 -16.59
CA CYS A 105 -9.66 -22.66 -17.37
C CYS A 105 -8.67 -22.41 -18.52
N LEU A 106 -7.69 -23.32 -18.64
CA LEU A 106 -6.71 -23.58 -19.71
C LEU A 106 -6.73 -22.65 -20.96
N LEU A 107 -5.83 -21.65 -21.00
CA LEU A 107 -4.82 -21.39 -22.05
C LEU A 107 -4.19 -20.01 -21.80
N GLN A 108 -3.13 -19.93 -20.99
CA GLN A 108 -2.28 -18.74 -20.95
C GLN A 108 -1.40 -18.73 -22.22
N ARG A 109 -1.96 -18.31 -23.35
CA ARG A 109 -1.14 -17.72 -24.40
C ARG A 109 -0.86 -16.29 -23.97
N ARG A 110 0.40 -16.00 -23.63
CA ARG A 110 0.91 -14.65 -23.38
C ARG A 110 0.46 -13.75 -24.54
N LYS A 111 -0.47 -12.84 -24.29
CA LYS A 111 -0.69 -11.68 -25.15
C LYS A 111 -0.12 -10.50 -24.39
N LEU A 112 1.08 -10.12 -24.79
CA LEU A 112 1.68 -8.82 -24.49
C LEU A 112 0.68 -7.77 -25.01
N LEU A 113 0.06 -7.01 -24.12
CA LEU A 113 -0.85 -5.93 -24.50
C LEU A 113 -0.05 -4.63 -24.48
N THR A 114 0.55 -4.30 -25.63
CA THR A 114 1.06 -2.95 -25.90
C THR A 114 -0.14 -2.09 -26.29
N MET A 115 -0.54 -1.15 -25.43
CA MET A 115 -1.55 -0.14 -25.76
C MET A 115 -0.86 1.05 -26.42
N ILE A 116 -0.88 1.10 -27.76
CA ILE A 116 -0.64 2.34 -28.52
C ILE A 116 -2.01 2.96 -28.75
N LYS A 117 -2.27 4.12 -28.14
CA LYS A 117 -3.42 4.95 -28.50
C LYS A 117 -2.97 5.82 -29.67
N GLU A 118 -3.43 5.50 -30.88
CA GLU A 118 -3.35 6.43 -32.00
C GLU A 118 -4.24 7.64 -31.72
N ILE A 119 -3.67 8.82 -31.93
CA ILE A 119 -4.35 10.10 -31.99
C ILE A 119 -4.41 10.47 -33.47
N GLY A 120 -5.62 10.56 -34.01
CA GLY A 120 -5.87 11.02 -35.37
C GLY A 120 -7.29 11.56 -35.48
N GLY A 121 -7.40 12.85 -35.79
CA GLY A 121 -8.65 13.62 -35.94
C GLY A 121 -8.59 14.94 -35.21
#